data_AF-A0A3N5PAA9-F1
#
_entry.id   AF-A0A3N5PAA9-F1
#
_cell.length_a   1.000
_cell.length_b   1.000
_cell.length_c   1.000
_cell.angle_alpha   90.00
_cell.angle_beta   90.00
_cell.angle_gamma   90.00
#
_symmetry.space_group_name_H-M   'P 1'
#
loop_
_entity.id
_entity.type
_entity.pdbx_description
1 polymer ?
#
loop_
_entity_poly.entity_id
_entity_poly.type
_entity_poly.pdbx_seq_one_letter_code
_entity_poly.pdbx_strand_id
1 'polypeptide(L)'
;MKHTTFAAALLAAFLAIPSISLAQRHDIEHLVVEMANTAQEHQAVAEHYRMKAQEARSEAERHEAMGRLYATRRSSTPQRGRAHCENLAKQFEAIAGEYDELAKLHDDMSKDPQ
;
A
#
# COMPACT_ATOMS: atom_id res chain seq x y z
N MET A 1 -28.21 -55.29 -20.08
CA MET A 1 -27.52 -54.35 -19.16
C MET A 1 -26.11 -54.86 -18.87
N LYS A 2 -25.10 -54.28 -19.53
CA LYS A 2 -23.69 -54.35 -19.13
C LYS A 2 -23.11 -52.99 -19.49
N HIS A 3 -22.91 -52.15 -18.48
CA HIS A 3 -22.40 -50.79 -18.67
C HIS A 3 -20.92 -50.88 -19.06
N THR A 4 -20.62 -50.40 -20.28
CA THR A 4 -19.27 -50.10 -20.72
C THR A 4 -18.73 -48.93 -19.90
N THR A 5 -17.67 -49.18 -19.14
CA THR A 5 -16.92 -48.17 -18.39
C THR A 5 -16.20 -47.23 -19.36
N PHE A 6 -16.82 -46.09 -19.66
CA PHE A 6 -16.15 -44.90 -20.18
C PHE A 6 -16.17 -43.85 -19.08
N ALA A 7 -15.01 -43.55 -18.48
CA ALA A 7 -14.67 -42.26 -17.88
C ALA A 7 -13.32 -42.39 -17.14
N ALA A 8 -12.26 -42.69 -17.87
CA ALA A 8 -10.89 -42.54 -17.38
C ALA A 8 -10.20 -41.45 -18.19
N ALA A 9 -10.62 -40.20 -17.99
CA ALA A 9 -9.88 -38.99 -18.31
C ALA A 9 -10.82 -37.81 -18.07
N LEU A 10 -10.68 -37.12 -16.93
CA LEU A 10 -11.03 -35.70 -16.72
C LEU A 10 -10.83 -35.35 -15.24
N LEU A 11 -9.65 -35.63 -14.68
CA LEU A 11 -9.32 -35.20 -13.32
C LEU A 11 -7.82 -34.89 -13.16
N ALA A 12 -7.28 -34.02 -14.00
CA ALA A 12 -5.88 -33.57 -13.86
C ALA A 12 -5.58 -32.21 -14.54
N ALA A 13 -6.49 -31.23 -14.50
CA ALA A 13 -6.26 -29.93 -15.17
C ALA A 13 -6.50 -28.69 -14.28
N PHE A 14 -6.39 -28.82 -12.95
CA PHE A 14 -6.64 -27.69 -12.02
C PHE A 14 -5.45 -27.36 -11.08
N LEU A 15 -4.23 -27.75 -11.42
CA LEU A 15 -3.03 -27.48 -10.58
C LEU A 15 -1.99 -26.56 -11.23
N ALA A 16 -2.39 -25.74 -12.20
CA ALA A 16 -1.54 -24.70 -12.79
C ALA A 16 -2.19 -23.31 -12.62
N ILE A 17 -2.53 -22.94 -11.38
CA ILE A 17 -2.71 -21.51 -11.07
C ILE A 17 -1.28 -20.98 -10.88
N PRO A 18 -0.76 -20.13 -11.79
CA PRO A 18 0.52 -19.48 -11.53
C PRO A 18 0.38 -18.68 -10.25
N SER A 19 1.22 -19.00 -9.25
CA SER A 19 1.34 -18.21 -8.04
C SER A 19 1.71 -16.78 -8.45
N ILE A 20 0.74 -15.85 -8.42
CA ILE A 20 1.01 -14.43 -8.64
C ILE A 20 2.01 -14.03 -7.55
N SER A 21 3.26 -13.87 -7.95
CA SER A 21 4.35 -13.57 -7.04
C SER A 21 4.12 -12.21 -6.41
N LEU A 22 4.14 -12.15 -5.08
CA LEU A 22 4.05 -10.92 -4.29
C LEU A 22 5.16 -9.92 -4.64
N ALA A 23 6.23 -10.38 -5.29
CA ALA A 23 7.37 -9.57 -5.73
C ALA A 23 7.01 -8.53 -6.80
N GLN A 24 5.88 -8.68 -7.52
CA GLN A 24 5.44 -7.75 -8.58
C GLN A 24 4.60 -6.57 -8.04
N ARG A 25 4.81 -6.14 -6.79
CA ARG A 25 4.12 -4.98 -6.20
C ARG A 25 4.87 -3.65 -6.35
N HIS A 26 6.16 -3.68 -6.68
CA HIS A 26 7.00 -2.48 -6.72
C HIS A 26 6.91 -1.67 -8.03
N ASP A 27 6.02 -2.04 -8.96
CA ASP A 27 5.93 -1.39 -10.29
C ASP A 27 4.57 -0.75 -10.57
N ILE A 28 3.58 -0.96 -9.69
CA ILE A 28 2.22 -0.48 -9.94
C ILE A 28 2.13 1.04 -9.80
N GLU A 29 2.84 1.65 -8.84
CA GLU A 29 2.82 3.11 -8.65
C GLU A 29 3.37 3.86 -9.88
N HIS A 30 4.45 3.36 -10.48
CA HIS A 30 5.00 3.93 -11.73
C HIS A 30 3.99 3.85 -12.87
N LEU A 31 3.37 2.68 -13.06
CA LEU A 31 2.35 2.46 -14.09
C LEU A 31 1.10 3.33 -13.88
N VAL A 32 0.69 3.55 -12.63
CA VAL A 32 -0.47 4.38 -12.29
C VAL A 32 -0.25 5.85 -12.69
N VAL A 33 0.96 6.39 -12.49
CA VAL A 33 1.29 7.76 -12.90
C VAL A 33 1.50 7.86 -14.41
N GLU A 34 2.26 6.93 -15.01
CA GLU A 34 2.59 6.94 -16.44
C GLU A 34 1.35 6.81 -17.34
N MET A 35 0.36 6.03 -16.92
CA MET A 35 -0.81 5.74 -17.74
C MET A 35 -1.97 6.73 -17.58
N ALA A 36 -1.91 7.65 -16.62
CA ALA A 36 -3.00 8.60 -16.39
C ALA A 36 -2.97 9.74 -17.43
N ASN A 37 -3.89 9.69 -18.40
CA ASN A 37 -3.98 10.64 -19.52
C ASN A 37 -5.34 11.33 -19.61
N THR A 38 -6.32 10.88 -18.83
CA THR A 38 -7.66 11.45 -18.79
C THR A 38 -7.96 12.03 -17.42
N ALA A 39 -8.92 12.95 -17.37
CA ALA A 39 -9.42 13.52 -16.12
C ALA A 39 -9.83 12.44 -15.11
N GLN A 40 -10.54 11.40 -15.57
CA GLN A 40 -10.98 10.30 -14.72
C GLN A 40 -9.81 9.48 -14.16
N GLU A 41 -8.78 9.22 -14.97
CA GLU A 41 -7.60 8.49 -14.53
C GLU A 41 -6.81 9.30 -13.51
N HIS A 42 -6.59 10.60 -13.75
CA HIS A 42 -5.96 11.47 -12.75
C HIS A 42 -6.74 11.51 -11.43
N GLN A 43 -8.07 11.50 -11.47
CA GLN A 43 -8.86 11.41 -10.25
C GLN A 43 -8.64 10.09 -9.50
N ALA A 44 -8.48 8.98 -10.23
CA ALA A 44 -8.16 7.68 -9.63
C ALA A 44 -6.76 7.68 -9.01
N VAL A 45 -5.77 8.31 -9.65
CA VAL A 45 -4.42 8.47 -9.08
C VAL A 45 -4.46 9.36 -7.83
N ALA A 46 -5.23 10.45 -7.85
CA ALA A 46 -5.41 11.31 -6.69
C ALA A 46 -5.97 10.52 -5.50
N GLU A 47 -6.99 9.68 -5.72
CA GLU A 47 -7.55 8.83 -4.68
C GLU A 47 -6.56 7.78 -4.18
N HIS A 48 -5.75 7.20 -5.07
CA HIS A 48 -4.68 6.29 -4.69
C HIS A 48 -3.72 6.95 -3.68
N TYR A 49 -3.24 8.15 -3.98
CA TYR A 49 -2.33 8.85 -3.07
C TYR A 49 -3.00 9.32 -1.78
N ARG A 50 -4.31 9.65 -1.79
CA ARG A 50 -5.06 9.89 -0.53
C ARG A 50 -5.07 8.66 0.37
N MET A 51 -5.26 7.47 -0.19
CA MET A 51 -5.19 6.22 0.58
C MET A 51 -3.78 6.00 1.14
N LYS A 52 -2.73 6.21 0.34
CA LYS A 52 -1.33 6.13 0.80
C LYS A 52 -1.01 7.10 1.92
N ALA A 53 -1.52 8.33 1.85
CA ALA A 53 -1.39 9.30 2.93
C ALA A 53 -2.08 8.83 4.21
N GLN A 54 -3.26 8.21 4.13
CA GLN A 54 -3.95 7.64 5.30
C GLN A 54 -3.20 6.44 5.89
N GLU A 55 -2.63 5.57 5.06
CA GLU A 55 -1.78 4.45 5.49
C GLU A 55 -0.55 4.97 6.24
N ALA A 56 0.13 5.99 5.70
CA ALA A 56 1.29 6.61 6.33
C ALA A 56 0.93 7.26 7.69
N ARG A 57 -0.19 7.96 7.80
CA ARG A 57 -0.67 8.50 9.09
C ARG A 57 -0.97 7.40 10.10
N SER A 58 -1.62 6.32 9.66
CA SER A 58 -1.88 5.15 10.51
C SER A 58 -0.59 4.55 11.05
N GLU A 59 0.45 4.51 10.23
CA GLU A 59 1.77 4.04 10.60
C GLU A 59 2.49 5.00 11.57
N ALA A 60 2.31 6.32 11.39
CA ALA A 60 2.78 7.32 12.34
C ALA A 60 2.15 7.11 13.73
N GLU A 61 0.82 7.00 13.80
CA GLU A 61 0.07 6.73 15.04
C GLU A 61 0.53 5.44 15.73
N ARG A 62 0.75 4.38 14.93
CA ARG A 62 1.28 3.10 15.43
C ARG A 62 2.63 3.30 16.11
N HIS A 63 3.53 4.06 15.49
CA HIS A 63 4.84 4.34 16.05
C HIS A 63 4.79 5.26 17.27
N GLU A 64 3.89 6.23 17.33
CA GLU A 64 3.66 7.00 18.56
C GLU A 64 3.20 6.11 19.72
N ALA A 65 2.28 5.19 19.46
CA ALA A 65 1.81 4.23 20.45
C ALA A 65 2.96 3.35 20.98
N MET A 66 3.84 2.88 20.10
CA MET A 66 5.04 2.14 20.49
C MET A 66 6.00 3.00 21.33
N GLY A 67 6.19 4.26 20.97
CA GLY A 67 7.01 5.20 21.73
C GLY A 67 6.51 5.37 23.17
N ARG A 68 5.18 5.44 23.36
CA ARG A 68 4.55 5.48 24.68
C ARG A 68 4.82 4.21 25.50
N LEU A 69 4.81 3.03 24.88
CA LEU A 69 5.12 1.77 25.56
C LEU A 69 6.57 1.75 26.08
N TYR A 70 7.52 2.22 25.28
CA TYR A 70 8.92 2.36 25.69
C TYR A 70 9.13 3.40 26.79
N ALA A 71 8.32 4.46 26.83
CA ALA A 71 8.40 5.53 27.82
C ALA A 71 8.09 5.08 29.26
N THR A 72 7.42 3.92 29.44
CA THR A 72 7.00 3.42 30.75
C THR A 72 8.15 2.95 31.66
N ARG A 73 9.36 2.79 31.12
CA ARG A 73 10.54 2.31 31.86
C ARG A 73 11.60 3.41 31.94
N ARG A 74 12.26 3.55 33.10
CA ARG A 74 13.24 4.63 33.41
C ARG A 74 14.70 4.31 33.07
N SER A 75 15.00 3.22 32.36
CA SER A 75 16.37 2.86 31.96
C SER A 75 16.71 3.29 30.53
N SER A 76 17.99 3.56 30.27
CA SER A 76 18.51 4.18 29.02
C SER A 76 18.11 3.45 27.73
N THR A 77 18.06 2.12 27.76
CA THR A 77 17.68 1.30 26.59
C THR A 77 16.22 1.56 26.13
N PRO A 78 15.21 1.51 27.02
CA PRO A 78 13.86 1.98 26.71
C PRO A 78 13.77 3.42 26.17
N GLN A 79 14.54 4.39 26.69
CA GLN A 79 14.48 5.76 26.14
C GLN A 79 14.99 5.86 24.70
N ARG A 80 16.01 5.06 24.33
CA ARG A 80 16.42 4.96 22.92
C ARG A 80 15.31 4.38 22.04
N GLY A 81 14.59 3.37 22.54
CA GLY A 81 13.42 2.81 21.84
C GLY A 81 12.33 3.85 21.62
N ARG A 82 12.04 4.66 22.64
CA ARG A 82 11.10 5.80 22.53
C ARG A 82 11.54 6.79 21.44
N ALA A 83 12.78 7.27 21.49
CA ALA A 83 13.29 8.25 20.53
C ALA A 83 13.28 7.71 19.09
N HIS A 84 13.57 6.42 18.92
CA HIS A 84 13.50 5.75 17.62
C HIS A 84 12.06 5.74 17.07
N CYS A 85 11.09 5.37 17.90
CA CYS A 85 9.68 5.37 17.49
C CYS A 85 9.16 6.78 17.22
N GLU A 86 9.52 7.78 18.03
CA GLU A 86 9.18 9.19 17.78
C GLU A 86 9.75 9.69 16.44
N ASN A 87 10.96 9.27 16.08
CA ASN A 87 11.56 9.60 14.79
C ASN A 87 10.85 8.91 13.61
N LEU A 88 10.42 7.65 13.77
CA LEU A 88 9.63 6.97 12.75
C LEU A 88 8.27 7.63 12.55
N ALA A 89 7.57 7.99 13.63
CA ALA A 89 6.29 8.68 13.55
C ALA A 89 6.42 9.99 12.74
N LYS A 90 7.43 10.81 13.03
CA LYS A 90 7.70 12.05 12.27
C LYS A 90 7.97 11.82 10.79
N GLN A 91 8.73 10.77 10.45
CA GLN A 91 9.02 10.44 9.06
C GLN A 91 7.76 9.99 8.32
N PHE A 92 6.92 9.17 8.95
CA PHE A 92 5.66 8.76 8.34
C PHE A 92 4.67 9.91 8.17
N GLU A 93 4.62 10.86 9.11
CA GLU A 93 3.83 12.08 8.95
C GLU A 93 4.33 12.94 7.78
N ALA A 94 5.65 13.08 7.62
CA ALA A 94 6.23 13.76 6.47
C ALA A 94 5.86 13.06 5.15
N ILE A 95 5.99 11.72 5.10
CA ILE A 95 5.59 10.91 3.95
C ILE A 95 4.09 11.08 3.63
N ALA A 96 3.23 11.16 4.65
CA ALA A 96 1.81 11.42 4.44
C ALA A 96 1.57 12.77 3.77
N GLY A 97 2.33 13.81 4.17
CA GLY A 97 2.29 15.12 3.52
C GLY A 97 2.72 15.07 2.05
N GLU A 98 3.81 14.37 1.73
CA GLU A 98 4.25 14.18 0.34
C GLU A 98 3.17 13.45 -0.50
N TYR A 99 2.49 12.45 0.07
CA TYR A 99 1.38 11.79 -0.61
C TYR A 99 0.16 12.70 -0.79
N ASP A 100 -0.16 13.58 0.17
CA ASP A 100 -1.22 14.58 -0.03
C ASP A 100 -0.88 15.55 -1.17
N GLU A 101 0.39 15.95 -1.30
CA GLU A 101 0.85 16.82 -2.39
C GLU A 101 0.70 16.15 -3.75
N LEU A 102 1.07 14.86 -3.86
CA LEU A 102 0.84 14.07 -5.07
C LEU A 102 -0.66 13.90 -5.38
N ALA A 103 -1.48 13.65 -4.35
CA ALA A 103 -2.92 13.57 -4.52
C ALA A 103 -3.49 14.88 -5.07
N LYS A 104 -3.05 16.01 -4.53
CA LYS A 104 -3.46 17.34 -4.99
C LYS A 104 -3.01 17.62 -6.42
N LEU A 105 -1.76 17.29 -6.76
CA LEU A 105 -1.24 17.44 -8.11
C LEU A 105 -2.15 16.75 -9.14
N HIS A 106 -2.50 15.49 -8.89
CA HIS A 106 -3.38 14.75 -9.80
C HIS A 106 -4.83 15.24 -9.77
N ASP A 107 -5.35 15.68 -8.63
CA ASP A 107 -6.68 16.30 -8.54
C ASP A 107 -6.75 17.59 -9.38
N ASP A 108 -5.68 18.38 -9.42
CA ASP A 108 -5.57 19.58 -10.27
C ASP A 108 -5.46 19.20 -11.76
N MET A 109 -4.63 18.20 -12.11
CA MET A 109 -4.56 17.67 -13.48
C MET A 109 -5.89 17.06 -13.97
N SER A 110 -6.74 16.58 -13.07
CA SER A 110 -8.06 16.05 -13.43
C SER A 110 -9.04 17.13 -13.91
N LYS A 111 -8.80 18.39 -13.51
CA LYS A 111 -9.68 19.54 -13.78
C LYS A 111 -9.21 20.33 -15.00
N ASP A 112 -7.93 20.21 -15.35
CA ASP A 112 -7.40 20.83 -16.56
C ASP A 112 -7.81 20.01 -17.80
N PRO A 113 -8.40 20.65 -18.83
CA PRO A 113 -8.67 19.98 -20.09
C PRO A 113 -7.34 19.67 -20.78
N GLN A 114 -7.04 18.36 -20.91
CA GLN A 114 -5.93 17.89 -21.75
C GLN A 114 -6.19 18.12 -23.25
#